data_AF-Z9JU03-F1
#
_entry.id   AF-Z9JU03-F1
#
_cell.length_a   1.000
_cell.length_b   1.000
_cell.length_c   1.000
_cell.angle_alpha   90.00
_cell.angle_beta   90.00
_cell.angle_gamma   90.00
#
_symmetry.space_group_name_H-M   'P 1'
#
loop_
_entity.id
_entity.type
_entity.pdbx_description
1 polymer ?
#
loop_
_entity_poly.entity_id
_entity_poly.type
_entity_poly.pdbx_seq_one_letter_code
_entity_poly.pdbx_strand_id
1 'polypeptide(L)'
;MADSEYPYPPDEFDREAATASLHGAHRAEHPFWRQNLVYLIIIAAAFVLLLVLLFAIGGMGRNTPEERAEAPTSAAEQTEQTSAEGGEETTAEETPVPEPDRTTPVMVVNAGGINGLAGAWQDTLESAGWTRVDVSTADNLQEEPVVFYRDEADADTAQALAAEVGAGEARQSDEYDATITFIAVKEPGADQDQGGDGEGQGEGE
;
A
#
# COMPACT_ATOMS: atom_id res chain seq x y z
N MET A 1 -46.16 -32.17 17.13
CA MET A 1 -45.58 -32.02 18.47
C MET A 1 -45.02 -33.37 18.82
N ALA A 2 -43.70 -33.50 18.85
CA ALA A 2 -43.07 -34.76 19.26
C ALA A 2 -43.04 -34.74 20.78
N ASP A 3 -43.88 -35.54 21.43
CA ASP A 3 -43.72 -35.87 22.84
C ASP A 3 -42.46 -36.73 22.94
N SER A 4 -41.31 -36.09 23.09
CA SER A 4 -40.08 -36.75 23.46
C SER A 4 -40.19 -37.11 24.93
N GLU A 5 -40.78 -38.26 25.22
CA GLU A 5 -40.81 -38.84 26.56
C GLU A 5 -39.35 -38.95 27.04
N TYR A 6 -38.96 -38.02 27.90
CA TYR A 6 -37.60 -37.92 28.40
C TYR A 6 -37.32 -39.20 29.22
N PRO A 7 -36.31 -40.02 28.89
CA PRO A 7 -36.15 -41.36 29.46
C PRO A 7 -35.63 -41.35 30.91
N TYR A 8 -35.53 -40.18 31.53
CA TYR A 8 -35.05 -39.98 32.88
C TYR A 8 -36.14 -39.36 33.76
N PRO A 9 -36.24 -39.77 35.03
CA PRO A 9 -37.18 -39.16 35.96
C PRO A 9 -36.84 -37.66 36.13
N PRO A 10 -37.85 -36.79 36.26
CA PRO A 10 -37.65 -35.34 36.33
C PRO A 10 -36.76 -34.99 37.52
N ASP A 11 -35.62 -34.38 37.24
CA ASP A 11 -34.62 -34.07 38.25
C ASP A 11 -34.80 -32.64 38.78
N GLU A 12 -33.85 -32.19 39.60
CA GLU A 12 -33.85 -30.83 40.14
C GLU A 12 -33.63 -29.77 39.06
N PHE A 13 -32.82 -30.07 38.04
CA PHE A 13 -32.54 -29.17 36.93
C PHE A 13 -33.79 -28.95 36.05
N ASP A 14 -34.61 -29.97 35.83
CA ASP A 14 -35.87 -29.86 35.08
C ASP A 14 -36.88 -28.92 35.76
N ARG A 15 -36.96 -28.99 37.09
CA ARG A 15 -37.85 -28.13 37.89
C ARG A 15 -37.38 -26.69 37.92
N GLU A 16 -36.07 -26.47 37.98
CA GLU A 16 -35.46 -25.15 37.90
C GLU A 16 -35.66 -24.54 36.51
N ALA A 17 -35.48 -25.31 35.44
CA ALA A 17 -35.70 -24.87 34.06
C ALA A 17 -37.16 -24.45 33.79
N ALA A 18 -38.13 -25.12 34.40
CA ALA A 18 -39.55 -24.73 34.30
C ALA A 18 -39.86 -23.36 34.96
N THR A 19 -39.03 -22.92 35.90
CA THR A 19 -39.15 -21.62 36.59
C THR A 19 -38.21 -20.55 36.04
N ALA A 20 -37.12 -20.95 35.39
CA ALA A 20 -36.13 -20.06 34.82
C ALA A 20 -36.63 -19.49 33.49
N SER A 21 -36.81 -18.16 33.41
CA SER A 21 -36.91 -17.51 32.11
C SER A 21 -35.57 -17.69 31.39
N LEU A 22 -35.57 -18.34 30.22
CA LEU A 22 -34.40 -18.48 29.36
C LEU A 22 -33.93 -17.08 28.90
N HIS A 23 -33.11 -16.43 29.73
CA HIS A 23 -32.30 -15.31 29.30
C HIS A 23 -31.00 -15.90 28.78
N GLY A 24 -30.98 -16.22 27.49
CA GLY A 24 -29.73 -16.52 26.80
C GLY A 24 -28.76 -15.34 26.99
N ALA A 25 -27.46 -15.62 26.96
CA ALA A 25 -26.40 -14.62 26.96
C ALA A 25 -26.37 -13.84 25.62
N HIS A 26 -27.54 -13.37 25.17
CA HIS A 26 -27.70 -12.49 24.03
C HIS A 26 -27.14 -11.14 24.45
N ARG A 27 -25.84 -10.95 24.22
CA ARG A 27 -25.27 -9.63 24.01
C ARG A 27 -26.14 -8.97 22.94
N ALA A 28 -26.84 -7.91 23.33
CA ALA A 28 -27.32 -6.96 22.36
C ALA A 28 -26.08 -6.43 21.64
N GLU A 29 -25.97 -6.75 20.34
CA GLU A 29 -24.94 -6.17 19.49
C GLU A 29 -25.05 -4.64 19.60
N HIS A 30 -24.00 -4.00 20.08
CA HIS A 30 -23.97 -2.55 20.14
C HIS A 30 -24.00 -2.04 18.70
N PRO A 31 -24.94 -1.14 18.33
CA PRO A 31 -25.06 -0.68 16.95
C PRO A 31 -23.74 -0.03 16.52
N PHE A 32 -23.19 -0.48 15.39
CA PHE A 32 -21.88 -0.08 14.85
C PHE A 32 -21.68 1.45 14.80
N TRP A 33 -22.75 2.21 14.64
CA TRP A 33 -22.73 3.68 14.60
C TRP A 33 -22.31 4.32 15.93
N ARG A 34 -22.63 3.70 17.08
CA ARG A 34 -22.22 4.21 18.40
C ARG A 34 -20.75 3.95 18.69
N GLN A 35 -20.22 2.83 18.21
CA GLN A 35 -18.80 2.49 18.40
C GLN A 35 -17.89 3.36 17.53
N ASN A 36 -18.38 3.76 16.36
CA ASN A 36 -17.61 4.56 15.40
C ASN A 36 -17.92 6.07 15.44
N LEU A 37 -18.67 6.53 16.44
CA LEU A 37 -19.14 7.92 16.52
C LEU A 37 -17.98 8.94 16.57
N VAL A 38 -16.87 8.59 17.24
CA VAL A 38 -15.67 9.44 17.29
C VAL A 38 -15.03 9.59 15.90
N TYR A 39 -14.89 8.50 15.14
CA TYR A 39 -14.37 8.54 13.78
C TYR A 39 -15.27 9.35 12.84
N LEU A 40 -16.59 9.21 12.97
CA LEU A 40 -17.55 10.00 12.18
C LEU A 40 -17.46 11.50 12.49
N ILE A 41 -17.24 11.89 13.75
CA ILE A 41 -17.01 13.30 14.13
C ILE A 41 -15.71 13.82 13.51
N ILE A 42 -14.63 13.04 13.55
CA ILE A 42 -13.33 13.42 12.96
C ILE A 42 -13.48 13.62 11.45
N ILE A 43 -14.12 12.68 10.75
CA ILE A 43 -14.37 12.77 9.30
C ILE A 43 -15.19 14.02 8.96
N ALA A 44 -16.24 14.30 9.73
CA ALA A 44 -17.06 15.50 9.54
C ALA A 44 -16.26 16.80 9.75
N ALA A 45 -15.41 16.85 10.78
CA ALA A 45 -14.55 18.00 11.05
C ALA A 45 -13.52 18.23 9.93
N ALA A 46 -12.89 17.15 9.44
CA ALA A 46 -11.96 17.21 8.32
C ALA A 46 -12.63 17.72 7.03
N PHE A 47 -13.85 17.25 6.75
CA PHE A 47 -14.63 17.71 5.60
C PHE A 47 -14.99 19.20 5.70
N VAL A 48 -15.37 19.69 6.89
CA VAL A 48 -15.63 21.13 7.10
C VAL A 48 -14.36 21.96 6.91
N LEU A 49 -13.21 21.52 7.45
CA LEU A 49 -11.93 22.21 7.24
C LEU A 49 -11.53 22.26 5.77
N LEU A 50 -11.72 21.17 5.03
CA LEU A 50 -11.47 21.11 3.59
C LEU A 50 -12.32 22.14 2.84
N LEU A 51 -13.62 22.22 3.15
CA LEU A 51 -14.52 23.19 2.51
C LEU A 51 -14.13 24.64 2.83
N VAL A 52 -13.72 24.93 4.07
CA VAL A 52 -13.24 26.26 4.46
C VAL A 52 -11.97 26.63 3.69
N LEU A 53 -11.03 25.70 3.54
CA LEU A 53 -9.79 25.93 2.78
C LEU A 53 -10.10 26.19 1.29
N LEU A 54 -10.97 25.38 0.69
CA LEU A 54 -11.37 25.54 -0.72
C LEU A 54 -12.07 26.89 -0.93
N PHE A 55 -12.93 27.31 0.00
CA PHE A 55 -13.58 28.62 -0.05
C PHE A 55 -12.60 29.79 0.15
N ALA A 56 -11.59 29.65 1.03
CA ALA A 56 -10.57 30.67 1.22
C ALA A 56 -9.70 30.87 -0.03
N ILE A 57 -9.33 29.79 -0.72
CA ILE A 57 -8.54 29.83 -1.96
C ILE A 57 -9.40 30.34 -3.13
N GLY A 58 -10.65 29.87 -3.25
CA GLY A 58 -11.57 30.30 -4.30
C GLY A 58 -12.12 31.73 -4.11
N GLY A 59 -12.13 32.25 -2.88
CA GLY A 59 -12.65 33.58 -2.55
C GLY A 59 -11.66 34.73 -2.77
N MET A 60 -10.35 34.46 -2.86
CA MET A 60 -9.30 35.49 -2.93
C MET A 60 -8.99 35.97 -4.37
N GLY A 61 -9.68 35.47 -5.39
CA GLY A 61 -9.40 35.80 -6.80
C GLY A 61 -10.16 36.98 -7.41
N ARG A 62 -11.01 37.71 -6.66
CA ARG A 62 -12.00 38.63 -7.27
C ARG A 62 -11.70 40.13 -7.25
N ASN A 63 -10.57 40.62 -6.72
CA ASN A 63 -10.38 42.08 -6.60
C ASN A 63 -8.98 42.56 -6.99
N THR A 64 -8.70 42.76 -8.28
CA THR A 64 -7.82 43.85 -8.76
C THR A 64 -8.18 44.20 -10.22
N PRO A 65 -8.56 45.46 -10.56
CA PRO A 65 -8.87 45.88 -11.94
C PRO A 65 -7.67 46.54 -12.66
N GLU A 66 -7.59 46.25 -13.97
CA GLU A 66 -7.04 47.02 -15.12
C GLU A 66 -5.59 47.57 -15.07
N GLU A 67 -4.77 47.39 -16.12
CA GLU A 67 -4.96 48.06 -17.42
C GLU A 67 -4.42 47.23 -18.60
N ARG A 68 -5.18 47.26 -19.70
CA ARG A 68 -4.96 46.58 -20.98
C ARG A 68 -4.74 47.63 -22.07
N ALA A 69 -3.67 47.47 -22.87
CA ALA A 69 -3.51 47.99 -24.23
C ALA A 69 -2.18 47.40 -24.77
N GLU A 70 -2.01 46.83 -25.96
CA GLU A 70 -2.80 46.64 -27.17
C GLU A 70 -2.16 45.45 -27.92
N ALA A 71 -2.99 44.59 -28.51
CA ALA A 71 -2.59 43.72 -29.63
C ALA A 71 -3.08 44.41 -30.93
N PRO A 72 -2.60 44.06 -32.15
CA PRO A 72 -3.22 42.89 -32.80
C PRO A 72 -2.40 42.09 -33.85
N THR A 73 -2.80 40.81 -34.00
CA THR A 73 -2.98 40.01 -35.24
C THR A 73 -1.72 39.48 -35.97
N SER A 74 -1.55 38.16 -36.17
CA SER A 74 -2.37 37.22 -36.97
C SER A 74 -2.19 35.76 -36.46
N ALA A 75 -3.23 35.04 -36.01
CA ALA A 75 -4.09 34.08 -36.74
C ALA A 75 -3.30 32.92 -37.42
N ALA A 76 -3.60 31.62 -37.27
CA ALA A 76 -4.86 30.94 -36.93
C ALA A 76 -4.63 29.49 -36.42
N GLU A 77 -5.62 28.99 -35.67
CA GLU A 77 -6.21 27.62 -35.57
C GLU A 77 -5.32 26.38 -35.73
N GLN A 78 -5.19 25.50 -34.73
CA GLN A 78 -6.17 24.49 -34.25
C GLN A 78 -6.48 23.40 -35.29
N THR A 79 -5.91 22.19 -35.13
CA THR A 79 -6.60 20.90 -34.92
C THR A 79 -5.65 19.69 -35.08
N GLU A 80 -5.61 18.90 -34.01
CA GLU A 80 -5.62 17.44 -33.89
C GLU A 80 -5.04 16.49 -34.96
N GLN A 81 -4.24 15.56 -34.42
CA GLN A 81 -4.17 14.12 -34.72
C GLN A 81 -3.58 13.68 -36.08
N THR A 82 -2.40 13.07 -36.05
CA THR A 82 -2.24 11.60 -35.86
C THR A 82 -0.88 11.12 -36.38
N SER A 83 -0.28 10.24 -35.58
CA SER A 83 0.67 9.16 -35.89
C SER A 83 1.95 9.43 -36.71
N ALA A 84 3.03 9.05 -36.02
CA ALA A 84 4.06 8.10 -36.43
C ALA A 84 5.45 8.65 -36.77
N GLU A 85 6.40 8.02 -36.06
CA GLU A 85 7.81 7.83 -36.37
C GLU A 85 8.73 9.06 -36.42
N GLY A 86 9.65 9.09 -35.45
CA GLY A 86 10.84 9.92 -35.48
C GLY A 86 11.47 9.95 -34.10
N GLY A 87 12.40 9.01 -33.85
CA GLY A 87 13.00 8.78 -32.55
C GLY A 87 13.60 10.03 -31.92
N GLU A 88 13.13 10.33 -30.72
CA GLU A 88 14.00 10.87 -29.68
C GLU A 88 14.27 9.71 -28.74
N GLU A 89 15.42 9.05 -28.97
CA GLU A 89 16.15 8.39 -27.91
C GLU A 89 16.29 9.42 -26.78
N THR A 90 15.35 9.40 -25.83
CA THR A 90 15.71 9.71 -24.45
C THR A 90 16.71 8.63 -24.10
N THR A 91 17.98 8.98 -24.36
CA THR A 91 19.09 8.38 -23.66
C THR A 91 18.73 8.55 -22.18
N ALA A 92 18.17 7.49 -21.60
CA ALA A 92 18.22 7.32 -20.17
C ALA A 92 19.72 7.30 -19.91
N GLU A 93 20.25 8.46 -19.54
CA GLU A 93 21.62 8.58 -19.07
C GLU A 93 21.67 7.62 -17.89
N GLU A 94 22.21 6.42 -18.14
CA GLU A 94 22.46 5.36 -17.19
C GLU A 94 23.44 5.96 -16.19
N THR A 95 22.89 6.74 -15.26
CA THR A 95 23.61 7.20 -14.10
C THR A 95 23.98 5.91 -13.40
N PRO A 96 25.28 5.62 -13.22
CA PRO A 96 25.69 4.37 -12.59
C PRO A 96 24.99 4.30 -11.25
N VAL A 97 24.14 3.29 -11.06
CA VAL A 97 23.53 3.01 -9.75
C VAL A 97 24.69 2.91 -8.77
N PRO A 98 24.71 3.75 -7.72
CA PRO A 98 25.78 3.69 -6.73
C PRO A 98 25.82 2.26 -6.17
N GLU A 99 27.03 1.69 -6.07
CA GLU A 99 27.17 0.36 -5.48
C GLU A 99 26.64 0.40 -4.03
N PRO A 100 25.67 -0.46 -3.66
CA PRO A 100 25.11 -0.42 -2.32
C PRO A 100 26.16 -0.84 -1.28
N ASP A 101 26.17 -0.17 -0.12
CA ASP A 101 26.85 -0.69 1.05
C ASP A 101 26.08 -1.88 1.61
N ARG A 102 26.47 -3.09 1.18
CA ARG A 102 25.86 -4.36 1.61
C ARG A 102 26.14 -4.73 3.07
N THR A 103 26.87 -3.88 3.80
CA THR A 103 27.04 -4.01 5.25
C THR A 103 26.00 -3.24 6.05
N THR A 104 25.24 -2.36 5.39
CA THR A 104 24.14 -1.61 6.01
C THR A 104 23.05 -2.58 6.50
N PRO A 105 22.58 -2.44 7.75
CA PRO A 105 21.48 -3.26 8.26
C PRO A 105 20.18 -3.03 7.48
N VAL A 106 19.58 -4.12 7.00
CA VAL A 106 18.30 -4.13 6.29
C VAL A 106 17.28 -4.92 7.09
N MET A 107 16.12 -4.33 7.36
CA MET A 107 14.95 -5.01 7.90
C MET A 107 13.97 -5.34 6.78
N VAL A 108 13.69 -6.62 6.55
CA VAL A 108 12.66 -7.06 5.61
C VAL A 108 11.35 -7.29 6.36
N VAL A 109 10.33 -6.51 6.03
CA VAL A 109 9.01 -6.58 6.65
C VAL A 109 8.04 -7.24 5.68
N ASN A 110 7.46 -8.36 6.08
CA ASN A 110 6.34 -8.97 5.36
C ASN A 110 5.07 -8.15 5.54
N ALA A 111 4.64 -7.45 4.49
CA ALA A 111 3.38 -6.74 4.42
C ALA A 111 2.41 -7.33 3.37
N GLY A 112 2.80 -8.40 2.66
CA GLY A 112 1.95 -9.10 1.69
C GLY A 112 1.05 -10.17 2.30
N GLY A 113 1.27 -10.55 3.56
CA GLY A 113 0.51 -11.64 4.20
C GLY A 113 0.83 -13.03 3.66
N ILE A 114 1.93 -13.16 2.91
CA ILE A 114 2.42 -14.41 2.33
C ILE A 114 3.30 -15.13 3.36
N ASN A 115 3.02 -16.40 3.64
CA ASN A 115 3.79 -17.18 4.62
C ASN A 115 5.24 -17.34 4.16
N GLY A 116 6.19 -17.00 5.03
CA GLY A 116 7.62 -17.12 4.75
C GLY A 116 8.20 -16.04 3.84
N LEU A 117 7.42 -15.04 3.42
CA LEU A 117 7.85 -14.02 2.46
C LEU A 117 9.11 -13.27 2.87
N ALA A 118 9.17 -12.75 4.11
CA ALA A 118 10.35 -12.03 4.57
C ALA A 118 11.59 -12.94 4.64
N GLY A 119 11.41 -14.22 4.95
CA GLY A 119 12.51 -15.21 4.92
C GLY A 119 13.02 -15.47 3.51
N ALA A 120 12.13 -15.61 2.53
CA ALA A 120 12.52 -15.79 1.13
C ALA A 120 13.32 -14.58 0.60
N TRP A 121 12.93 -13.37 0.98
CA TRP A 121 13.68 -12.16 0.66
C TRP A 121 15.00 -12.06 1.43
N GLN A 122 15.04 -12.48 2.70
CA GLN A 122 16.29 -12.57 3.46
C GLN A 122 17.30 -13.48 2.74
N ASP A 123 16.90 -14.69 2.38
CA ASP A 123 17.76 -15.64 1.66
C ASP A 123 18.26 -15.06 0.32
N THR A 124 17.38 -14.35 -0.38
CA THR A 124 17.69 -13.69 -1.66
C THR A 124 18.73 -12.57 -1.47
N LEU A 125 18.53 -11.69 -0.49
CA LEU A 125 19.44 -10.59 -0.20
C LEU A 125 20.79 -11.08 0.35
N GLU A 126 20.80 -12.08 1.22
CA GLU A 126 22.03 -12.71 1.70
C GLU A 126 22.82 -13.35 0.55
N SER A 127 22.14 -14.01 -0.38
CA SER A 127 22.75 -14.55 -1.61
C SER A 127 23.32 -13.47 -2.53
N ALA A 128 22.72 -12.27 -2.52
CA ALA A 128 23.21 -11.08 -3.22
C ALA A 128 24.34 -10.35 -2.46
N GLY A 129 24.73 -10.85 -1.28
CA GLY A 129 25.88 -10.37 -0.51
C GLY A 129 25.54 -9.40 0.62
N TRP A 130 24.26 -9.17 0.91
CA TRP A 130 23.85 -8.41 2.09
C TRP A 130 24.20 -9.20 3.36
N THR A 131 24.85 -8.54 4.32
CA THR A 131 25.45 -9.25 5.47
C THR A 131 24.67 -9.10 6.77
N ARG A 132 23.69 -8.19 6.81
CA ARG A 132 22.87 -7.88 7.99
C ARG A 132 21.42 -7.72 7.56
N VAL A 133 20.73 -8.84 7.42
CA VAL A 133 19.33 -8.87 7.03
C VAL A 133 18.50 -9.45 8.16
N ASP A 134 17.63 -8.64 8.74
CA ASP A 134 16.65 -9.04 9.74
C ASP A 134 15.26 -9.16 9.09
N VAL A 135 14.38 -9.93 9.72
CA VAL A 135 13.01 -10.15 9.23
C VAL A 135 11.96 -9.78 10.26
N SER A 136 10.84 -9.24 9.79
CA SER A 136 9.67 -8.92 10.59
C SER A 136 8.38 -9.10 9.78
N THR A 137 7.23 -8.93 10.43
CA THR A 137 5.91 -8.94 9.81
C THR A 137 5.18 -7.67 10.19
N ALA A 138 4.54 -7.01 9.22
CA ALA A 138 3.79 -5.79 9.44
C ALA A 138 2.48 -6.07 10.19
N ASP A 139 2.03 -5.09 10.97
CA ASP A 139 0.71 -5.12 11.62
C ASP A 139 -0.44 -4.99 10.60
N ASN A 140 -0.19 -4.30 9.49
CA ASN A 140 -1.16 -4.06 8.42
C ASN A 140 -0.57 -4.49 7.06
N LEU A 141 -1.44 -4.99 6.18
CA LEU A 141 -1.05 -5.34 4.81
C LEU A 141 -0.85 -4.09 3.96
N GLN A 142 0.06 -4.20 2.99
CA GLN A 142 0.37 -3.17 2.01
C GLN A 142 0.18 -3.74 0.60
N GLU A 143 -0.21 -2.88 -0.35
CA GLU A 143 -0.42 -3.28 -1.74
C GLU A 143 0.86 -3.12 -2.58
N GLU A 144 1.73 -2.18 -2.20
CA GLU A 144 2.92 -1.81 -2.96
C GLU A 144 4.20 -2.07 -2.15
N PRO A 145 5.26 -2.59 -2.79
CA PRO A 145 6.57 -2.70 -2.15
C PRO A 145 7.20 -1.32 -2.00
N VAL A 146 7.89 -1.08 -0.88
CA VAL A 146 8.58 0.20 -0.62
C VAL A 146 9.86 -0.06 0.16
N VAL A 147 10.94 0.65 -0.19
CA VAL A 147 12.14 0.72 0.64
C VAL A 147 12.18 2.06 1.35
N PHE A 148 12.30 2.02 2.67
CA PHE A 148 12.50 3.18 3.52
C PHE A 148 13.93 3.25 4.02
N TYR A 149 14.45 4.47 4.18
CA TYR A 149 15.72 4.74 4.86
C TYR A 149 15.54 5.84 5.89
N ARG A 150 16.35 5.79 6.95
CA ARG A 150 16.23 6.74 8.06
C ARG A 150 17.10 7.98 7.86
N ASP A 151 18.38 7.75 7.63
CA ASP A 151 19.40 8.79 7.56
C ASP A 151 19.78 9.06 6.10
N GLU A 152 19.97 10.33 5.73
CA GLU A 152 20.32 10.75 4.34
C GLU A 152 21.59 10.07 3.82
N ALA A 153 22.50 9.69 4.73
CA ALA A 153 23.73 8.98 4.40
C ALA A 153 23.48 7.59 3.77
N ASP A 154 22.31 6.99 3.98
CA ASP A 154 21.95 5.67 3.49
C ASP A 154 21.08 5.72 2.22
N ALA A 155 20.75 6.93 1.73
CA ALA A 155 19.84 7.13 0.59
C ALA A 155 20.29 6.37 -0.67
N ASP A 156 21.58 6.46 -1.02
CA ASP A 156 22.15 5.78 -2.19
C ASP A 156 22.04 4.25 -2.06
N THR A 157 22.32 3.71 -0.86
CA THR A 157 22.25 2.27 -0.58
C THR A 157 20.80 1.78 -0.60
N ALA A 158 19.87 2.58 -0.06
CA ALA A 158 18.45 2.28 -0.08
C ALA A 158 17.87 2.33 -1.49
N GLN A 159 18.29 3.29 -2.32
CA GLN A 159 17.87 3.38 -3.71
C GLN A 159 18.39 2.21 -4.55
N ALA A 160 19.63 1.79 -4.31
CA ALA A 160 20.17 0.59 -4.94
C ALA A 160 19.41 -0.69 -4.52
N LEU A 161 19.07 -0.83 -3.23
CA LEU A 161 18.21 -1.91 -2.76
C LEU A 161 16.81 -1.85 -3.40
N ALA A 162 16.20 -0.67 -3.49
CA ALA A 162 14.88 -0.49 -4.09
C ALA A 162 14.84 -0.91 -5.56
N ALA A 163 15.90 -0.63 -6.31
CA ALA A 163 16.07 -1.12 -7.67
C ALA A 163 16.23 -2.65 -7.73
N GLU A 164 17.02 -3.23 -6.82
CA GLU A 164 17.25 -4.68 -6.73
C GLU A 164 15.97 -5.47 -6.42
N VAL A 165 15.15 -4.98 -5.48
CA VAL A 165 13.92 -5.67 -5.04
C VAL A 165 12.66 -5.26 -5.84
N GLY A 166 12.79 -4.33 -6.78
CA GLY A 166 11.66 -3.86 -7.60
C GLY A 166 10.64 -2.99 -6.84
N ALA A 167 11.10 -2.20 -5.87
CA ALA A 167 10.28 -1.28 -5.06
C ALA A 167 10.25 0.17 -5.58
N GLY A 168 10.92 0.46 -6.70
CA GLY A 168 10.95 1.78 -7.31
C GLY A 168 11.86 2.77 -6.58
N GLU A 169 11.33 3.94 -6.21
CA GLU A 169 12.08 4.99 -5.52
C GLU A 169 12.06 4.76 -3.99
N ALA A 170 13.23 4.78 -3.37
CA ALA A 170 13.38 4.70 -1.93
C ALA A 170 12.91 6.00 -1.25
N ARG A 171 12.31 5.89 -0.07
CA ARG A 171 11.73 7.04 0.64
C ARG A 171 12.35 7.23 2.00
N GLN A 172 12.68 8.47 2.37
CA GLN A 172 13.11 8.76 3.72
C GLN A 172 11.91 8.65 4.68
N SER A 173 12.09 8.00 5.82
CA SER A 173 11.07 7.92 6.89
C SER A 173 11.72 7.72 8.26
N ASP A 174 11.15 8.35 9.27
CA ASP A 174 11.49 8.16 10.70
C ASP A 174 10.53 7.20 11.42
N GLU A 175 9.60 6.57 10.69
CA GLU A 175 8.64 5.59 11.22
C GLU A 175 9.33 4.30 11.73
N TYR A 176 10.49 3.96 11.16
CA TYR A 176 11.20 2.71 11.43
C TYR A 176 12.52 2.98 12.16
N ASP A 177 12.81 2.18 13.18
CA ASP A 177 14.07 2.26 13.94
C ASP A 177 15.28 1.70 13.14
N ALA A 178 15.02 0.83 12.16
CA ALA A 178 16.06 0.22 11.34
C ALA A 178 16.65 1.23 10.34
N THR A 179 17.93 1.05 9.99
CA THR A 179 18.64 1.93 9.05
C THR A 179 17.97 1.94 7.67
N ILE A 180 17.70 0.74 7.13
CA ILE A 180 16.93 0.53 5.91
C ILE A 180 15.83 -0.49 6.21
N THR A 181 14.60 -0.20 5.76
CA THR A 181 13.45 -1.09 5.90
C THR A 181 12.84 -1.38 4.53
N PHE A 182 12.79 -2.65 4.13
CA PHE A 182 12.10 -3.08 2.92
C PHE A 182 10.73 -3.67 3.28
N ILE A 183 9.66 -3.02 2.81
CA ILE A 183 8.29 -3.51 2.87
C ILE A 183 8.05 -4.45 1.68
N ALA A 184 8.01 -5.75 1.96
CA ALA A 184 7.81 -6.80 0.97
C ALA A 184 6.32 -7.19 0.87
N VAL A 185 5.77 -7.15 -0.35
CA VAL A 185 4.37 -7.52 -0.63
C VAL A 185 4.22 -8.72 -1.58
N LYS A 186 5.29 -9.09 -2.29
CA LYS A 186 5.33 -10.17 -3.30
C LYS A 186 6.63 -10.97 -3.20
N GLU A 187 6.61 -12.21 -3.66
CA GLU A 187 7.78 -13.11 -3.68
C GLU A 187 8.90 -12.57 -4.58
N PRO A 188 10.18 -12.89 -4.27
CA PRO A 188 11.31 -12.50 -5.12
C PRO A 188 11.16 -13.10 -6.54
N GLY A 189 11.34 -12.26 -7.56
CA GLY A 189 11.27 -12.66 -8.96
C GLY A 189 9.87 -12.71 -9.59
N ALA A 190 8.81 -12.37 -8.87
CA ALA A 190 7.42 -12.48 -9.36
C ALA A 190 7.11 -11.64 -10.63
N ASP A 191 7.87 -10.58 -10.92
CA ASP A 191 7.64 -9.76 -12.13
C ASP A 191 8.26 -10.34 -13.40
N GLN A 192 9.12 -11.37 -13.28
CA GLN A 192 9.85 -11.94 -14.43
C GLN A 192 9.03 -12.95 -15.24
N ASP A 193 7.86 -13.38 -14.74
CA ASP A 193 7.05 -14.45 -15.36
C ASP A 193 6.04 -13.96 -16.43
N GLN A 194 5.99 -12.66 -16.74
CA GLN A 194 5.06 -12.12 -17.77
C GLN A 194 5.66 -12.02 -19.19
N GLY A 195 6.80 -12.68 -19.47
CA GLY A 195 7.48 -12.62 -20.77
C GLY A 195 7.58 -13.94 -21.54
N GLY A 196 6.95 -15.02 -21.08
CA GLY A 196 7.18 -16.39 -21.55
C GLY A 196 6.09 -16.99 -22.43
N ASP A 197 5.32 -16.21 -23.18
CA ASP A 197 4.25 -16.75 -24.04
C ASP A 197 4.80 -17.24 -25.40
N GLY A 198 5.25 -18.50 -25.41
CA GLY A 198 4.96 -19.44 -26.50
C GLY A 198 5.54 -19.17 -27.89
N GLU A 199 6.85 -19.38 -28.06
CA GLU A 199 7.40 -19.76 -29.38
C GLU A 199 7.00 -21.21 -29.73
N GLY A 200 5.71 -21.41 -30.02
CA GLY A 200 5.22 -22.56 -30.77
C GLY A 200 5.43 -22.33 -32.26
N GLN A 201 6.69 -22.26 -32.70
CA GLN A 201 7.01 -22.22 -34.13
C GLN A 201 6.52 -23.53 -34.78
N GLY A 202 5.60 -23.37 -35.73
CA GLY A 202 5.20 -24.44 -36.62
C GLY A 202 6.35 -24.77 -37.57
N GLU A 203 6.87 -25.99 -37.44
CA GLU A 203 7.57 -26.73 -38.48
C GLU A 203 6.87 -28.10 -38.48
N GLY A 204 6.07 -28.49 -39.47
CA GLY A 204 6.52 -28.71 -40.83
C GLY A 204 6.84 -30.20 -40.97
N GLU A 205 5.82 -31.01 -41.32
CA GLU A 205 5.85 -32.19 -42.21
C GLU A 205 4.45 -32.82 -42.34
#